data_AF-A0A7X9FTU9-F1
#
_entry.id   AF-A0A7X9FTU9-F1
#
_cell.length_a   1.000
_cell.length_b   1.000
_cell.length_c   1.000
_cell.angle_alpha   90.00
_cell.angle_beta   90.00
_cell.angle_gamma   90.00
#
_symmetry.space_group_name_H-M   'P 1'
#
loop_
_entity.id
_entity.type
_entity.pdbx_description
1 polymer ?
#
loop_
_entity_poly.entity_id
_entity_poly.type
_entity_poly.pdbx_seq_one_letter_code
_entity_poly.pdbx_strand_id
1 'polypeptide(L)'
;GTSCLDCNGVPNGGAKKDVCGICNGDGTSCLDCAGTPFGVSVFDRCGVCGGDGQSCIQCTEQDLSPLHQQMIQKSKEQKGNADFFLLKVLKSDPKYAKASKNQLQRIYRKLLAVMKKLPISTKECTENPFCTTQDSHTTLINTYKNEALKIYRISKQILARPQTTGGVCSTPGCEQRVSARIRKTSSMKKYAYRLYMQNITLARRFPTQITVCD
;
A
#
# COMPACT_ATOMS: atom_id res chain seq x y z
N GLY A 1 -15.30 44.19 -64.57
CA GLY A 1 -15.91 42.87 -64.29
C GLY A 1 -14.82 41.84 -64.25
N THR A 2 -14.49 41.31 -63.08
CA THR A 2 -13.49 40.26 -62.87
C THR A 2 -14.12 38.86 -62.84
N SER A 3 -15.34 38.70 -63.37
CA SER A 3 -16.17 37.51 -63.20
C SER A 3 -15.82 36.31 -64.08
N CYS A 4 -14.73 36.38 -64.87
CA CYS A 4 -14.36 35.31 -65.81
C CYS A 4 -13.09 34.55 -65.40
N LEU A 5 -12.38 34.92 -64.34
CA LEU A 5 -11.20 34.16 -63.90
C LEU A 5 -11.65 32.99 -63.03
N ASP A 6 -11.15 31.79 -63.33
CA ASP A 6 -11.24 30.67 -62.41
C ASP A 6 -10.36 30.90 -61.17
N CYS A 7 -10.40 30.00 -60.21
CA CYS A 7 -9.72 30.28 -58.95
C CYS A 7 -8.17 30.27 -59.06
N ASN A 8 -7.61 29.74 -60.16
CA ASN A 8 -6.18 29.83 -60.51
C ASN A 8 -5.84 31.09 -61.32
N GLY A 9 -6.80 31.98 -61.56
CA GLY A 9 -6.58 33.19 -62.36
C GLY A 9 -6.62 32.93 -63.87
N VAL A 10 -7.21 31.81 -64.33
CA VAL A 10 -7.33 31.48 -65.75
C VAL A 10 -8.70 31.92 -66.29
N PRO A 11 -8.77 32.78 -67.32
CA PRO A 11 -10.04 33.15 -67.95
C PRO A 11 -10.82 31.94 -68.46
N ASN A 12 -12.09 31.81 -68.06
CA ASN A 12 -13.00 30.70 -68.34
C ASN A 12 -12.44 29.31 -67.97
N GLY A 13 -11.48 29.24 -67.05
CA GLY A 13 -10.92 27.98 -66.57
C GLY A 13 -11.90 27.17 -65.69
N GLY A 14 -11.60 25.89 -65.50
CA GLY A 14 -12.46 24.97 -64.73
C GLY A 14 -12.15 24.90 -63.23
N ALA A 15 -11.09 25.56 -62.76
CA ALA A 15 -10.60 25.38 -61.40
C ALA A 15 -11.57 26.00 -60.36
N LYS A 16 -11.99 25.17 -59.41
CA LYS A 16 -12.84 25.56 -58.29
C LYS A 16 -12.09 25.44 -56.98
N LYS A 17 -12.43 26.31 -56.03
CA LYS A 17 -11.98 26.17 -54.65
C LYS A 17 -12.67 24.96 -54.02
N ASP A 18 -11.92 24.18 -53.26
CA ASP A 18 -12.48 23.16 -52.38
C ASP A 18 -13.08 23.79 -51.11
N VAL A 19 -13.55 22.96 -50.18
CA VAL A 19 -14.09 23.39 -48.89
C VAL A 19 -13.07 24.14 -48.02
N CYS A 20 -11.78 23.97 -48.29
CA CYS A 20 -10.67 24.62 -47.61
C CYS A 20 -10.24 25.94 -48.27
N GLY A 21 -10.88 26.32 -49.38
CA GLY A 21 -10.54 27.51 -50.14
C GLY A 21 -9.33 27.33 -51.09
N ILE A 22 -8.81 26.11 -51.23
CA ILE A 22 -7.69 25.76 -52.10
C ILE A 22 -8.19 25.42 -53.50
N CYS A 23 -7.55 25.98 -54.52
CA CYS A 23 -7.88 25.71 -55.91
C CYS A 23 -7.50 24.29 -56.32
N ASN A 24 -8.49 23.55 -56.87
CA ASN A 24 -8.34 22.14 -57.19
C ASN A 24 -7.81 21.30 -56.02
N GLY A 25 -8.06 21.74 -54.78
CA GLY A 25 -7.74 20.95 -53.60
C GLY A 25 -8.69 19.76 -53.46
N ASP A 26 -8.26 18.76 -52.70
CA ASP A 26 -9.03 17.55 -52.41
C ASP A 26 -9.99 17.72 -51.22
N GLY A 27 -10.03 18.91 -50.61
CA GLY A 27 -10.86 19.20 -49.43
C GLY A 27 -10.33 18.63 -48.12
N THR A 28 -9.12 18.05 -48.08
CA THR A 28 -8.60 17.38 -46.87
C THR A 28 -7.70 18.26 -46.00
N SER A 29 -7.07 19.27 -46.60
CA SER A 29 -6.03 20.10 -45.95
C SER A 29 -6.48 20.90 -44.73
N CYS A 30 -7.79 21.20 -44.62
CA CYS A 30 -8.38 21.95 -43.51
C CYS A 30 -9.25 21.09 -42.60
N LEU A 31 -9.28 19.77 -42.79
CA LEU A 31 -10.05 18.89 -41.93
C LEU A 31 -9.37 18.77 -40.56
N ASP A 32 -10.16 18.90 -39.50
CA ASP A 32 -9.74 18.50 -38.16
C ASP A 32 -9.69 16.96 -38.03
N CYS A 33 -9.33 16.45 -36.85
CA CYS A 33 -9.24 14.99 -36.68
C CYS A 33 -10.59 14.26 -36.85
N ALA A 34 -11.72 14.97 -36.80
CA ALA A 34 -13.07 14.42 -36.96
C ALA A 34 -13.55 14.49 -38.42
N GLY A 35 -12.70 14.96 -39.33
CA GLY A 35 -13.06 15.19 -40.73
C GLY A 35 -13.92 16.43 -40.92
N THR A 36 -13.94 17.37 -39.97
CA THR A 36 -14.71 18.62 -40.07
C THR A 36 -13.81 19.73 -40.63
N PRO A 37 -14.16 20.34 -41.78
CA PRO A 37 -13.43 21.49 -42.31
C PRO A 37 -13.39 22.64 -41.30
N PHE A 38 -12.19 23.15 -41.00
CA PHE A 38 -11.93 24.19 -39.99
C PHE A 38 -12.47 23.84 -38.59
N GLY A 39 -12.64 22.56 -38.29
CA GLY A 39 -12.99 22.10 -36.95
C GLY A 39 -11.84 22.32 -35.94
N VAL A 40 -12.15 22.17 -34.66
CA VAL A 40 -11.21 22.39 -33.55
C VAL A 40 -10.77 21.08 -32.88
N SER A 41 -11.23 19.94 -33.39
CA SER A 41 -10.96 18.65 -32.77
C SER A 41 -9.50 18.25 -33.01
N VAL A 42 -8.84 17.82 -31.93
CA VAL A 42 -7.46 17.34 -31.96
C VAL A 42 -7.42 15.92 -31.41
N PHE A 43 -6.48 15.11 -31.91
CA PHE A 43 -6.20 13.81 -31.31
C PHE A 43 -5.68 14.00 -29.88
N ASP A 44 -6.22 13.24 -28.94
CA ASP A 44 -5.69 13.15 -27.59
C ASP A 44 -4.39 12.31 -27.56
N ARG A 45 -3.77 12.19 -26.38
CA ARG A 45 -2.56 11.38 -26.19
C ARG A 45 -2.75 9.88 -26.44
N CYS A 46 -4.00 9.41 -26.49
CA CYS A 46 -4.36 8.03 -26.80
C CYS A 46 -4.65 7.83 -28.30
N GLY A 47 -4.52 8.88 -29.13
CA GLY A 47 -4.83 8.84 -30.55
C GLY A 47 -6.33 8.90 -30.86
N VAL A 48 -7.16 9.30 -29.90
CA VAL A 48 -8.62 9.44 -30.09
C VAL A 48 -8.94 10.88 -30.43
N CYS A 49 -9.62 11.10 -31.55
CA CYS A 49 -10.06 12.45 -31.94
C CYS A 49 -11.09 12.99 -30.94
N GLY A 50 -10.81 14.16 -30.35
CA GLY A 50 -11.68 14.76 -29.32
C GLY A 50 -11.78 13.93 -28.04
N GLY A 51 -10.84 13.00 -27.81
CA GLY A 51 -10.79 12.19 -26.61
C GLY A 51 -10.31 12.95 -25.38
N ASP A 52 -10.51 12.35 -24.21
CA ASP A 52 -10.12 12.89 -22.91
C ASP A 52 -8.74 12.41 -22.43
N GLY A 53 -8.05 11.60 -23.24
CA GLY A 53 -6.75 11.02 -22.92
C GLY A 53 -6.80 9.84 -21.95
N GLN A 54 -7.97 9.28 -21.61
CA GLN A 54 -8.06 8.17 -20.64
C GLN A 54 -8.27 6.79 -21.29
N SER A 55 -8.67 6.74 -22.55
CA SER A 55 -9.01 5.48 -23.25
C SER A 55 -7.85 4.47 -23.35
N CYS A 56 -6.61 4.94 -23.33
CA CYS A 56 -5.40 4.12 -23.35
C CYS A 56 -4.83 3.80 -21.96
N ILE A 57 -5.44 4.30 -20.88
CA ILE A 57 -5.01 4.04 -19.50
C ILE A 57 -5.90 2.93 -18.92
N GLN A 58 -5.30 1.76 -18.68
CA GLN A 58 -5.99 0.63 -18.07
C GLN A 58 -5.54 0.48 -16.62
N CYS A 59 -6.46 0.73 -15.69
CA CYS A 59 -6.23 0.56 -14.27
C CYS A 59 -7.31 -0.28 -13.62
N THR A 60 -6.92 -1.06 -12.62
CA THR A 60 -7.80 -1.87 -11.78
C THR A 60 -7.71 -1.40 -10.33
N GLU A 61 -8.82 -1.51 -9.61
CA GLU A 61 -8.82 -1.32 -8.16
C GLU A 61 -8.51 -2.65 -7.46
N GLN A 62 -7.54 -2.60 -6.56
CA GLN A 62 -7.20 -3.69 -5.66
C GLN A 62 -7.78 -3.40 -4.28
N ASP A 63 -8.64 -4.29 -3.78
CA ASP A 63 -9.17 -4.21 -2.42
C ASP A 63 -8.15 -4.77 -1.41
N LEU A 64 -7.65 -3.89 -0.54
CA LEU A 64 -6.71 -4.19 0.53
C LEU A 64 -7.40 -4.31 1.90
N SER A 65 -8.72 -4.12 1.98
CA SER A 65 -9.50 -4.24 3.21
C SER A 65 -9.28 -5.59 3.91
N PRO A 66 -9.25 -6.75 3.21
CA PRO A 66 -8.99 -8.03 3.85
C PRO A 66 -7.58 -8.11 4.45
N LEU A 67 -6.56 -7.57 3.75
CA LEU A 67 -5.19 -7.54 4.24
C LEU A 67 -5.06 -6.62 5.47
N HIS A 68 -5.69 -5.44 5.41
CA HIS A 68 -5.74 -4.48 6.51
C HIS A 68 -6.35 -5.13 7.76
N GLN A 69 -7.49 -5.82 7.64
CA GLN A 69 -8.13 -6.51 8.76
C GLN A 69 -7.25 -7.62 9.34
N GLN A 70 -6.57 -8.41 8.49
CA GLN A 70 -5.62 -9.42 8.95
C GLN A 70 -4.45 -8.81 9.74
N MET A 71 -3.92 -7.67 9.31
CA MET A 71 -2.87 -6.93 10.03
C MET A 71 -3.33 -6.44 11.41
N ILE A 72 -4.55 -5.87 11.50
CA ILE A 72 -5.15 -5.46 12.78
C ILE A 72 -5.26 -6.67 13.72
N GLN A 73 -5.79 -7.77 13.21
CA GLN A 73 -6.03 -8.99 13.98
C GLN A 73 -4.71 -9.58 14.51
N LYS A 74 -3.67 -9.71 13.67
CA LYS A 74 -2.36 -10.21 14.12
C LYS A 74 -1.66 -9.28 15.11
N SER A 75 -1.86 -7.98 14.99
CA SER A 75 -1.36 -7.01 15.97
C SER A 75 -2.07 -7.14 17.32
N LYS A 76 -3.39 -7.39 17.31
CA LYS A 76 -4.17 -7.68 18.51
C LYS A 76 -3.71 -8.98 19.19
N GLU A 77 -3.47 -10.03 18.41
CA GLU A 77 -2.95 -11.32 18.93
C GLU A 77 -1.57 -11.17 19.58
N GLN A 78 -0.63 -10.46 18.94
CA GLN A 78 0.68 -10.19 19.54
C GLN A 78 0.57 -9.45 20.87
N LYS A 79 -0.23 -8.38 20.90
CA LYS A 79 -0.46 -7.60 22.10
C LYS A 79 -1.11 -8.46 23.19
N GLY A 80 -2.14 -9.23 22.86
CA GLY A 80 -2.83 -10.13 23.78
C GLY A 80 -1.89 -11.20 24.37
N ASN A 81 -1.00 -11.75 23.54
CA ASN A 81 0.01 -12.70 24.01
C ASN A 81 1.04 -12.06 24.96
N ALA A 82 1.44 -10.81 24.70
CA ALA A 82 2.30 -10.05 25.62
C ALA A 82 1.56 -9.72 26.94
N ASP A 83 0.30 -9.29 26.86
CA ASP A 83 -0.58 -9.04 28.02
C ASP A 83 -0.72 -10.31 28.89
N PHE A 84 -0.88 -11.48 28.27
CA PHE A 84 -0.91 -12.76 28.98
C PHE A 84 0.38 -13.06 29.74
N PHE A 85 1.56 -12.76 29.15
CA PHE A 85 2.83 -12.94 29.86
C PHE A 85 2.98 -12.01 31.06
N LEU A 86 2.40 -10.80 31.02
CA LEU A 86 2.43 -9.88 32.15
C LEU A 86 1.75 -10.44 33.40
N LEU A 87 0.71 -11.27 33.25
CA LEU A 87 0.05 -11.93 34.38
C LEU A 87 1.02 -12.82 35.18
N LYS A 88 2.06 -13.35 34.53
CA LYS A 88 3.06 -14.22 35.17
C LYS A 88 4.06 -13.48 36.05
N VAL A 89 4.26 -12.19 35.80
CA VAL A 89 5.17 -11.33 36.57
C VAL A 89 4.43 -10.37 37.50
N LEU A 90 3.10 -10.29 37.39
CA LEU A 90 2.29 -9.36 38.17
C LEU A 90 2.44 -9.55 39.70
N LYS A 91 2.52 -10.81 40.17
CA LYS A 91 2.69 -11.10 41.59
C LYS A 91 4.10 -10.81 42.11
N SER A 92 5.12 -11.05 41.29
CA SER A 92 6.53 -10.90 41.69
C SER A 92 7.05 -9.48 41.51
N ASP A 93 6.58 -8.75 40.50
CA ASP A 93 7.02 -7.39 40.18
C ASP A 93 5.85 -6.57 39.57
N PRO A 94 4.92 -6.08 40.42
CA PRO A 94 3.75 -5.35 39.96
C PRO A 94 4.09 -4.01 39.31
N LYS A 95 5.18 -3.35 39.75
CA LYS A 95 5.65 -2.09 39.18
C LYS A 95 6.10 -2.29 37.73
N TYR A 96 6.92 -3.31 37.48
CA TYR A 96 7.32 -3.67 36.11
C TYR A 96 6.12 -4.08 35.27
N ALA A 97 5.24 -4.94 35.78
CA ALA A 97 4.07 -5.40 35.04
C ALA A 97 3.18 -4.22 34.58
N LYS A 98 2.94 -3.24 35.48
CA LYS A 98 2.17 -2.02 35.15
C LYS A 98 2.90 -1.14 34.13
N ALA A 99 4.21 -0.93 34.29
CA ALA A 99 5.01 -0.14 33.35
C ALA A 99 5.02 -0.76 31.94
N SER A 100 5.26 -2.06 31.84
CA SER A 100 5.25 -2.80 30.57
C SER A 100 3.87 -2.81 29.92
N LYS A 101 2.78 -2.94 30.70
CA LYS A 101 1.40 -2.85 30.18
C LYS A 101 1.13 -1.49 29.54
N ASN A 102 1.52 -0.41 30.23
CA ASN A 102 1.35 0.96 29.72
C ASN A 102 2.18 1.19 28.44
N GLN A 103 3.42 0.71 28.42
CA GLN A 103 4.28 0.78 27.24
C GLN A 103 3.68 0.00 26.05
N LEU A 104 3.21 -1.22 26.29
CA LEU A 104 2.57 -2.08 25.29
C LEU A 104 1.32 -1.40 24.70
N GLN A 105 0.49 -0.79 25.55
CA GLN A 105 -0.70 -0.06 25.11
C GLN A 105 -0.34 1.16 24.25
N ARG A 106 0.72 1.89 24.58
CA ARG A 106 1.21 3.03 23.77
C ARG A 106 1.70 2.57 22.39
N ILE A 107 2.50 1.50 22.34
CA ILE A 107 3.00 0.91 21.09
C ILE A 107 1.82 0.43 20.23
N TYR A 108 0.86 -0.29 20.82
CA TYR A 108 -0.30 -0.77 20.09
C TYR A 108 -1.14 0.37 19.51
N ARG A 109 -1.35 1.47 20.24
CA ARG A 109 -2.04 2.66 19.71
C ARG A 109 -1.30 3.30 18.54
N LYS A 110 0.04 3.39 18.60
CA LYS A 110 0.85 3.88 17.46
C LYS A 110 0.68 2.98 16.24
N LEU A 111 0.70 1.67 16.45
CA LEU A 111 0.50 0.68 15.40
C LEU A 111 -0.89 0.83 14.75
N LEU A 112 -1.95 0.98 15.55
CA LEU A 112 -3.30 1.28 15.03
C LEU A 112 -3.34 2.60 14.24
N ALA A 113 -2.63 3.63 14.71
CA ALA A 113 -2.57 4.92 14.02
C ALA A 113 -1.85 4.83 12.67
N VAL A 114 -0.82 3.98 12.55
CA VAL A 114 -0.17 3.69 11.26
C VAL A 114 -1.15 2.97 10.32
N MET A 115 -1.86 1.95 10.81
CA MET A 115 -2.84 1.23 9.98
C MET A 115 -3.94 2.14 9.45
N LYS A 116 -4.45 3.08 10.26
CA LYS A 116 -5.44 4.07 9.81
C LYS A 116 -4.97 4.98 8.67
N LYS A 117 -3.65 5.14 8.49
CA LYS A 117 -3.07 5.94 7.40
C LYS A 117 -2.79 5.11 6.14
N LEU A 118 -2.83 3.78 6.24
CA LEU A 118 -2.68 2.92 5.09
C LEU A 118 -4.01 2.87 4.31
N PRO A 119 -3.97 2.87 2.97
CA PRO A 119 -5.18 2.78 2.18
C PRO A 119 -5.88 1.43 2.37
N ILE A 120 -7.18 1.42 2.09
CA ILE A 120 -8.00 0.20 2.04
C ILE A 120 -8.21 -0.28 0.60
N SER A 121 -7.90 0.55 -0.40
CA SER A 121 -7.85 0.19 -1.81
C SER A 121 -6.71 0.91 -2.50
N THR A 122 -6.14 0.30 -3.53
CA THR A 122 -5.11 0.91 -4.39
C THR A 122 -5.49 0.77 -5.85
N LYS A 123 -5.09 1.75 -6.66
CA LYS A 123 -5.25 1.71 -8.11
C LYS A 123 -3.94 1.20 -8.71
N GLU A 124 -4.01 0.07 -9.40
CA GLU A 124 -2.88 -0.51 -10.14
C GLU A 124 -3.16 -0.29 -11.63
N CYS A 125 -2.18 0.24 -12.35
CA CYS A 125 -2.30 0.47 -13.79
C CYS A 125 -1.29 -0.38 -14.53
N THR A 126 -1.63 -0.83 -15.74
CA THR A 126 -0.66 -1.48 -16.63
C THR A 126 0.46 -0.51 -16.99
N GLU A 127 1.63 -1.05 -17.34
CA GLU A 127 2.74 -0.22 -17.80
C GLU A 127 2.29 0.61 -19.01
N ASN A 128 2.38 1.93 -18.85
CA ASN A 128 1.95 2.89 -19.85
C ASN A 128 2.91 4.10 -19.77
N PRO A 129 3.37 4.66 -20.91
CA PRO A 129 4.23 5.85 -20.95
C PRO A 129 3.71 7.07 -20.18
N PHE A 130 2.41 7.15 -19.93
CA PHE A 130 1.75 8.23 -19.18
C PHE A 130 1.65 7.96 -17.67
N CYS A 131 2.18 6.83 -17.21
CA CYS A 131 2.12 6.41 -15.81
C CYS A 131 3.51 6.37 -15.18
N THR A 132 3.61 6.82 -13.93
CA THR A 132 4.85 6.79 -13.13
C THR A 132 4.62 6.03 -11.83
N THR A 133 5.67 5.36 -11.36
CA THR A 133 5.66 4.67 -10.06
C THR A 133 6.09 5.62 -8.95
N GLN A 134 5.30 5.73 -7.88
CA GLN A 134 5.60 6.57 -6.73
C GLN A 134 5.64 5.75 -5.44
N ASP A 135 6.64 6.01 -4.57
CA ASP A 135 6.68 5.45 -3.21
C ASP A 135 5.66 6.17 -2.33
N SER A 136 4.61 5.46 -1.93
CA SER A 136 3.51 6.03 -1.17
C SER A 136 3.49 5.56 0.28
N HIS A 137 3.94 4.32 0.55
CA HIS A 137 3.67 3.68 1.85
C HIS A 137 4.87 3.00 2.50
N THR A 138 6.07 3.03 1.92
CA THR A 138 7.27 2.36 2.49
C THR A 138 7.56 2.79 3.92
N THR A 139 7.53 4.10 4.18
CA THR A 139 7.80 4.66 5.52
C THR A 139 6.75 4.22 6.56
N LEU A 140 5.48 4.17 6.17
CA LEU A 140 4.39 3.70 7.05
C LEU A 140 4.56 2.22 7.38
N ILE A 141 4.82 1.38 6.38
CA ILE A 141 5.03 -0.06 6.57
C ILE A 141 6.27 -0.35 7.43
N ASN A 142 7.36 0.39 7.24
CA ASN A 142 8.54 0.24 8.10
C ASN A 142 8.28 0.70 9.53
N THR A 143 7.52 1.78 9.71
CA THR A 143 7.06 2.22 11.05
C THR A 143 6.22 1.14 11.73
N TYR A 144 5.27 0.54 11.00
CA TYR A 144 4.46 -0.57 11.48
C TYR A 144 5.32 -1.75 11.97
N LYS A 145 6.25 -2.22 11.13
CA LYS A 145 7.17 -3.33 11.44
C LYS A 145 8.01 -3.03 12.68
N ASN A 146 8.49 -1.80 12.80
CA ASN A 146 9.28 -1.35 13.95
C ASN A 146 8.47 -1.34 15.25
N GLU A 147 7.21 -0.90 15.22
CA GLU A 147 6.32 -0.95 16.40
C GLU A 147 5.95 -2.40 16.77
N ALA A 148 5.66 -3.27 15.79
CA ALA A 148 5.44 -4.69 16.04
C ALA A 148 6.66 -5.38 16.68
N LEU A 149 7.88 -5.02 16.26
CA LEU A 149 9.12 -5.51 16.85
C LEU A 149 9.25 -5.10 18.32
N LYS A 150 8.80 -3.89 18.70
CA LYS A 150 8.82 -3.45 20.11
C LYS A 150 7.90 -4.31 20.98
N ILE A 151 6.72 -4.71 20.49
CA ILE A 151 5.82 -5.65 21.19
C ILE A 151 6.51 -7.00 21.43
N TYR A 152 7.17 -7.54 20.40
CA TYR A 152 7.92 -8.79 20.52
C TYR A 152 9.08 -8.67 21.51
N ARG A 153 9.83 -7.56 21.50
CA ARG A 153 10.93 -7.30 22.44
C ARG A 153 10.43 -7.27 23.89
N ILE A 154 9.31 -6.60 24.16
CA ILE A 154 8.69 -6.61 25.50
C ILE A 154 8.34 -8.04 25.92
N SER A 155 7.72 -8.82 25.03
CA SER A 155 7.41 -10.24 25.30
C SER A 155 8.67 -11.04 25.67
N LYS A 156 9.76 -10.85 24.92
CA LYS A 156 11.06 -11.50 25.19
C LYS A 156 11.62 -11.09 26.55
N GLN A 157 11.54 -9.81 26.91
CA GLN A 157 12.00 -9.29 28.20
C GLN A 157 11.19 -9.89 29.37
N ILE A 158 9.86 -9.96 29.26
CA ILE A 158 9.00 -10.59 30.28
C ILE A 158 9.38 -12.06 30.47
N LEU A 159 9.54 -12.81 29.38
CA LEU A 159 9.88 -14.24 29.40
C LEU A 159 11.35 -14.53 29.77
N ALA A 160 12.20 -13.49 29.87
CA ALA A 160 13.57 -13.61 30.35
C ALA A 160 13.68 -13.39 31.87
N ARG A 161 12.65 -12.81 32.52
CA ARG A 161 12.68 -12.59 33.96
C ARG A 161 12.64 -13.94 34.71
N PRO A 162 13.48 -14.12 35.74
CA PRO A 162 13.43 -15.31 36.59
C PRO A 162 12.06 -15.42 37.25
N GLN A 163 11.44 -16.61 37.17
CA GLN A 163 10.18 -16.90 37.87
C GLN A 163 10.40 -17.52 39.26
N THR A 164 11.66 -17.77 39.62
CA THR A 164 12.10 -18.35 40.89
C THR A 164 13.37 -17.64 41.32
N THR A 165 13.53 -17.41 42.61
CA THR A 165 14.83 -17.17 43.21
C THR A 165 15.68 -18.41 42.96
N GLY A 166 16.91 -18.26 42.48
CA GLY A 166 17.82 -19.39 42.28
C GLY A 166 17.99 -20.20 43.58
N GLY A 167 18.22 -21.50 43.46
CA GLY A 167 18.38 -22.41 44.60
C GLY A 167 18.64 -23.85 44.17
N VAL A 168 19.06 -24.69 45.11
CA VAL A 168 19.30 -26.12 44.87
C VAL A 168 17.98 -26.89 45.01
N CYS A 169 17.78 -27.90 44.15
CA CYS A 169 16.61 -28.75 44.25
C CYS A 169 16.71 -29.72 45.44
N SER A 170 15.99 -29.43 46.53
CA SER A 170 16.05 -30.22 47.78
C SER A 170 14.94 -31.26 47.95
N THR A 171 13.91 -31.24 47.10
CA THR A 171 12.75 -32.15 47.22
C THR A 171 12.67 -33.11 46.03
N PRO A 172 12.19 -34.36 46.21
CA PRO A 172 11.87 -35.25 45.11
C PRO A 172 11.03 -34.58 44.02
N GLY A 173 11.45 -34.77 42.77
CA GLY A 173 10.81 -34.22 41.58
C GLY A 173 10.93 -32.71 41.37
N CYS A 174 11.76 -32.01 42.15
CA CYS A 174 12.06 -30.59 41.91
C CYS A 174 12.64 -30.35 40.50
N GLU A 175 13.62 -31.16 40.09
CA GLU A 175 14.29 -31.01 38.79
C GLU A 175 13.33 -31.19 37.60
N GLN A 176 12.38 -32.10 37.73
CA GLN A 176 11.35 -32.35 36.72
C GLN A 176 10.42 -31.13 36.58
N ARG A 177 10.01 -30.52 37.71
CA ARG A 177 9.22 -29.28 37.72
C ARG A 177 9.99 -28.11 37.09
N VAL A 178 11.27 -27.97 37.41
CA VAL A 178 12.15 -26.94 36.82
C VAL A 178 12.27 -27.14 35.31
N SER A 179 12.56 -28.36 34.87
CA SER A 179 12.66 -28.72 33.44
C SER A 179 11.37 -28.45 32.67
N ALA A 180 10.21 -28.81 33.25
CA ALA A 180 8.90 -28.53 32.66
C ALA A 180 8.65 -27.03 32.51
N ARG A 181 9.04 -26.21 33.49
CA ARG A 181 8.92 -24.75 33.44
C ARG A 181 9.82 -24.14 32.35
N ILE A 182 11.04 -24.64 32.21
CA ILE A 182 11.97 -24.21 31.14
C ILE A 182 11.39 -24.55 29.76
N ARG A 183 10.91 -25.77 29.56
CA ARG A 183 10.26 -26.21 28.30
C ARG A 183 9.04 -25.35 27.97
N LYS A 184 8.17 -25.10 28.96
CA LYS A 184 6.99 -24.22 28.80
C LYS A 184 7.40 -22.80 28.41
N THR A 185 8.47 -22.26 29.02
CA THR A 185 8.99 -20.93 28.70
C THR A 185 9.57 -20.86 27.29
N SER A 186 10.31 -21.89 26.87
CA SER A 186 10.82 -22.02 25.50
C SER A 186 9.69 -22.05 24.46
N SER A 187 8.64 -22.83 24.73
CA SER A 187 7.46 -22.89 23.86
C SER A 187 6.78 -21.52 23.72
N MET A 188 6.61 -20.78 24.83
CA MET A 188 6.06 -19.42 24.80
C MET A 188 6.91 -18.44 23.99
N LYS A 189 8.25 -18.52 24.08
CA LYS A 189 9.16 -17.69 23.27
C LYS A 189 8.99 -17.98 21.77
N LYS A 190 8.92 -19.27 21.40
CA LYS A 190 8.69 -19.69 20.00
C LYS A 190 7.34 -19.18 19.48
N TYR A 191 6.28 -19.28 20.29
CA TYR A 191 4.95 -18.79 19.91
C TYR A 191 4.91 -17.27 19.73
N ALA A 192 5.52 -16.51 20.65
CA ALA A 192 5.62 -15.06 20.54
C ALA A 192 6.35 -14.63 19.26
N TYR A 193 7.44 -15.31 18.91
CA TYR A 193 8.17 -15.06 17.67
C TYR A 193 7.33 -15.40 16.43
N ARG A 194 6.56 -16.51 16.47
CA ARG A 194 5.67 -16.88 15.36
C ARG A 194 4.60 -15.81 15.11
N LEU A 195 3.95 -15.31 16.16
CA LEU A 195 2.97 -14.21 16.03
C LEU A 195 3.62 -12.93 15.48
N TYR A 196 4.85 -12.63 15.92
CA TYR A 196 5.67 -11.55 15.36
C TYR A 196 5.86 -11.70 13.86
N MET A 197 6.36 -12.86 13.43
CA MET A 197 6.65 -13.17 12.03
C MET A 197 5.40 -13.15 11.16
N GLN A 198 4.29 -13.75 11.61
CA GLN A 198 3.03 -13.74 10.85
C GLN A 198 2.55 -12.31 10.57
N ASN A 199 2.65 -11.41 11.54
CA ASN A 199 2.22 -10.04 11.38
C ASN A 199 3.11 -9.24 10.42
N ILE A 200 4.43 -9.33 10.54
CA ILE A 200 5.33 -8.61 9.63
C ILE A 200 5.26 -9.17 8.20
N THR A 201 4.97 -10.46 8.05
CA THR A 201 4.74 -11.07 6.73
C THR A 201 3.50 -10.49 6.06
N LEU A 202 2.41 -10.25 6.81
CA LEU A 202 1.24 -9.55 6.27
C LEU A 202 1.58 -8.11 5.87
N ALA A 203 2.30 -7.37 6.72
CA ALA A 203 2.71 -6.00 6.41
C ALA A 203 3.59 -5.89 5.15
N ARG A 204 4.39 -6.92 4.85
CA ARG A 204 5.20 -6.98 3.63
C ARG A 204 4.41 -7.21 2.35
N ARG A 205 3.18 -7.73 2.44
CA ARG A 205 2.29 -7.91 1.29
C ARG A 205 1.60 -6.61 0.88
N PHE A 206 1.68 -5.58 1.70
CA PHE A 206 1.06 -4.30 1.42
C PHE A 206 1.85 -3.56 0.32
N PRO A 207 1.20 -3.04 -0.73
CA PRO A 207 1.88 -2.32 -1.80
C PRO A 207 2.56 -1.07 -1.23
N THR A 208 3.86 -0.95 -1.53
CA THR A 208 4.66 0.21 -1.09
C THR A 208 4.77 1.27 -2.18
N GLN A 209 4.61 0.82 -3.42
CA GLN A 209 4.59 1.64 -4.63
C GLN A 209 3.19 1.63 -5.23
N ILE A 210 2.77 2.76 -5.78
CA ILE A 210 1.54 2.90 -6.53
C ILE A 210 1.85 3.48 -7.91
N THR A 211 1.01 3.14 -8.88
CA THR A 211 1.09 3.71 -10.22
C THR A 211 0.17 4.92 -10.29
N VAL A 212 0.74 6.09 -10.63
CA VAL A 212 0.00 7.32 -10.87
C VAL A 212 0.09 7.64 -12.34
N CYS A 213 -1.05 7.81 -12.99
CA CYS A 213 -1.13 8.19 -14.39
C CYS A 213 -1.69 9.60 -14.48
N ASP A 214 -1.05 10.43 -15.29
CA ASP A 214 -1.57 11.76 -15.65
C ASP A 214 -2.76 11.62 -16.60
#